data_AF-A0A955V2Q5-F1
#
_entry.id   AF-A0A955V2Q5-F1
#
_cell.length_a   1.000
_cell.length_b   1.000
_cell.length_c   1.000
_cell.angle_alpha   90.00
_cell.angle_beta   90.00
_cell.angle_gamma   90.00
#
_symmetry.space_group_name_H-M   'P 1'
#
loop_
_entity.id
_entity.type
_entity.pdbx_description
1 polymer ?
#
loop_
_entity_poly.entity_id
_entity_poly.type
_entity_poly.pdbx_seq_one_letter_code
_entity_poly.pdbx_strand_id
1 'polypeptide(L)'
;SADARRAHVLREAAASTVVLEPDARWRAAPLHRFARLHPVASVAALREAVAPIARFLSTIAVAGIGDAEAREALAGLGGHRLCAPGEMQSPPLAWRRDGLGLFAPLVDAAPAPG
;
A
#
# COMPACT_ATOMS: atom_id res chain seq x y z
N SER A 1 -14.76 16.11 -22.71
CA SER A 1 -13.70 17.09 -22.45
C SER A 1 -12.56 16.34 -21.78
N ALA A 2 -11.50 16.06 -22.53
CA ALA A 2 -10.40 15.19 -22.12
C ALA A 2 -9.38 16.00 -21.32
N ASP A 3 -9.48 15.93 -19.99
CA ASP A 3 -8.48 16.46 -19.06
C ASP A 3 -7.25 15.55 -19.11
N ALA A 4 -6.31 15.88 -20.00
CA ALA A 4 -5.03 15.20 -20.14
C ALA A 4 -4.18 15.48 -18.90
N ARG A 5 -4.48 14.77 -17.80
CA ARG A 5 -3.70 14.84 -16.56
C ARG A 5 -2.32 14.27 -16.82
N ARG A 6 -1.34 15.17 -16.92
CA ARG A 6 0.07 14.83 -17.05
C ARG A 6 0.56 14.20 -15.76
N ALA A 7 0.71 12.87 -15.78
CA ALA A 7 1.60 12.17 -14.87
C ALA A 7 3.05 12.53 -15.26
N HIS A 8 3.84 12.96 -14.28
CA HIS A 8 5.28 13.18 -14.49
C HIS A 8 6.01 11.87 -14.19
N VAL A 9 6.61 11.27 -15.22
CA VAL A 9 7.52 10.13 -15.04
C VAL A 9 8.86 10.69 -14.57
N LEU A 10 9.18 10.48 -13.30
CA LEU A 10 10.40 11.02 -12.68
C LEU A 10 11.65 10.22 -13.05
N ARG A 11 11.48 8.94 -13.41
CA ARG A 11 12.58 8.08 -13.84
C ARG A 11 12.05 6.85 -14.58
N GLU A 12 12.56 6.63 -15.78
CA GLU A 12 12.56 5.33 -16.43
C GLU A 12 13.96 4.72 -16.20
N ALA A 13 14.05 3.75 -15.29
CA ALA A 13 15.20 2.84 -15.25
C ALA A 13 14.72 1.58 -15.94
N ALA A 14 15.57 0.91 -16.75
CA ALA A 14 15.21 -0.07 -17.79
C ALA A 14 14.18 -1.19 -17.49
N ALA A 15 13.66 -1.30 -16.26
CA ALA A 15 12.55 -2.18 -15.91
C ALA A 15 11.66 -1.71 -14.73
N SER A 16 11.68 -0.44 -14.32
CA SER A 16 10.79 0.10 -13.26
C SER A 16 10.20 1.45 -13.62
N THR A 17 8.94 1.69 -13.24
CA THR A 17 8.21 2.93 -13.51
C THR A 17 7.80 3.62 -12.21
N VAL A 18 8.15 4.91 -12.07
CA VAL A 18 7.68 5.75 -10.97
C VAL A 18 6.86 6.91 -11.53
N VAL A 19 5.62 7.03 -11.08
CA VAL A 19 4.71 8.12 -11.48
C VAL A 19 4.44 9.03 -10.29
N LEU A 20 4.68 10.33 -10.47
CA LEU A 20 4.24 11.35 -9.52
C LEU A 20 2.88 11.91 -9.96
N GLU A 21 1.92 11.84 -9.05
CA GLU A 21 0.60 12.44 -9.19
C GLU A 21 0.58 13.88 -8.66
N PRO A 22 -0.30 14.74 -9.21
CA PRO A 22 -0.45 16.11 -8.72
C PRO A 22 -1.30 16.20 -7.44
N ASP A 23 -2.00 15.13 -7.06
CA ASP A 23 -2.97 15.12 -5.97
C ASP A 23 -3.00 13.79 -5.20
N ALA A 24 -3.65 13.80 -4.04
CA ALA A 24 -3.80 12.65 -3.16
C ALA A 24 -4.88 11.63 -3.62
N ARG A 25 -5.55 11.85 -4.76
CA ARG A 25 -6.67 10.99 -5.17
C ARG A 25 -6.14 9.61 -5.54
N TRP A 26 -6.74 8.57 -4.96
CA TRP A 26 -6.35 7.20 -5.26
C TRP A 26 -6.57 6.86 -6.74
N ARG A 27 -5.60 6.15 -7.33
CA ARG A 27 -5.65 5.64 -8.71
C ARG A 27 -5.02 4.25 -8.73
N ALA A 28 -5.64 3.32 -9.45
CA ALA A 28 -5.06 2.00 -9.63
C ALA A 28 -3.65 2.09 -10.27
N ALA A 29 -2.76 1.22 -9.82
CA ALA A 29 -1.43 1.05 -10.38
C ALA A 29 -1.41 -0.23 -11.22
N PRO A 30 -0.70 -0.24 -12.37
CA PRO A 30 -0.38 -1.49 -13.06
C PRO A 30 0.38 -2.46 -12.15
N LEU A 31 0.30 -3.74 -12.45
CA LEU A 31 1.09 -4.77 -11.76
C LEU A 31 2.59 -4.67 -12.13
N HIS A 32 3.45 -5.18 -11.25
CA HIS A 32 4.89 -5.41 -11.43
C HIS A 32 5.77 -4.14 -11.60
N ARG A 33 6.72 -3.95 -10.67
CA ARG A 33 7.79 -2.91 -10.72
C ARG A 33 7.29 -1.48 -11.02
N PHE A 34 6.12 -1.15 -10.51
CA PHE A 34 5.51 0.17 -10.64
C PHE A 34 5.31 0.80 -9.25
N ALA A 35 5.62 2.08 -9.10
CA ALA A 35 5.30 2.86 -7.92
C ALA A 35 4.55 4.15 -8.31
N ARG A 36 3.46 4.44 -7.60
CA ARG A 36 2.73 5.71 -7.71
C ARG A 36 2.98 6.53 -6.46
N LEU A 37 3.40 7.78 -6.63
CA LEU A 37 3.62 8.72 -5.55
C LEU A 37 2.48 9.73 -5.55
N HIS A 38 1.84 9.87 -4.40
CA HIS A 38 0.76 10.83 -4.17
C HIS A 38 1.21 11.84 -3.12
N PRO A 39 1.21 13.15 -3.41
CA PRO A 39 1.46 14.16 -2.39
C PRO A 39 0.28 14.19 -1.41
N VAL A 40 0.59 14.22 -0.11
CA VAL A 40 -0.38 14.39 0.98
C VAL A 40 0.11 15.50 1.91
N ALA A 41 -0.81 16.38 2.33
CA ALA A 41 -0.45 17.54 3.14
C ALA A 41 -0.35 17.23 4.65
N SER A 42 -0.96 16.13 5.09
CA SER A 42 -1.00 15.74 6.50
C SER A 42 -1.38 14.25 6.66
N VAL A 43 -1.24 13.72 7.87
CA VAL A 43 -1.68 12.35 8.18
C VAL A 43 -3.21 12.21 8.09
N ALA A 44 -3.97 13.25 8.43
CA ALA A 44 -5.42 13.26 8.25
C ALA A 44 -5.80 13.17 6.76
N ALA A 45 -5.14 13.96 5.90
CA ALA A 45 -5.34 13.89 4.45
C ALA A 45 -4.93 12.52 3.87
N LEU A 46 -3.88 11.90 4.42
CA LEU A 46 -3.49 10.54 4.06
C LEU A 46 -4.61 9.53 4.39
N ARG A 47 -5.22 9.62 5.59
CA ARG A 47 -6.35 8.76 5.98
C ARG A 47 -7.51 8.87 5.01
N GLU A 48 -7.90 10.09 4.64
CA GLU A 48 -8.97 10.33 3.67
C GLU A 48 -8.62 9.75 2.29
N ALA A 49 -7.38 9.95 1.83
CA ALA A 49 -6.91 9.49 0.53
C ALA A 49 -6.95 7.96 0.38
N VAL A 50 -6.62 7.22 1.45
CA VAL A 50 -6.57 5.76 1.42
C VAL A 50 -7.87 5.09 1.89
N ALA A 51 -8.83 5.84 2.45
CA ALA A 51 -10.10 5.29 2.91
C ALA A 51 -10.81 4.38 1.89
N PRO A 52 -10.85 4.69 0.56
CA PRO A 52 -11.47 3.82 -0.44
C PRO A 52 -10.84 2.43 -0.58
N ILE A 53 -9.58 2.30 -0.17
CA ILE A 53 -8.80 1.06 -0.27
C ILE A 53 -8.36 0.50 1.09
N ALA A 54 -8.83 1.06 2.20
CA ALA A 54 -8.35 0.70 3.54
C ALA A 54 -8.40 -0.81 3.81
N ARG A 55 -9.47 -1.48 3.36
CA ARG A 55 -9.65 -2.95 3.48
C ARG A 55 -8.69 -3.79 2.63
N PHE A 56 -7.97 -3.18 1.69
CA PHE A 56 -7.01 -3.82 0.80
C PHE A 56 -5.56 -3.46 1.16
N LEU A 57 -5.34 -2.66 2.21
CA LEU A 57 -4.01 -2.30 2.69
C LEU A 57 -3.40 -3.47 3.46
N SER A 58 -2.38 -4.11 2.89
CA SER A 58 -1.68 -5.21 3.55
C SER A 58 -0.56 -4.74 4.46
N THR A 59 0.28 -3.83 3.97
CA THR A 59 1.49 -3.33 4.65
C THR A 59 1.64 -1.84 4.45
N ILE A 60 2.08 -1.15 5.49
CA ILE A 60 2.46 0.25 5.50
C ILE A 60 3.93 0.33 5.91
N ALA A 61 4.73 1.10 5.17
CA ALA A 61 6.04 1.53 5.66
C ALA A 61 6.07 3.04 5.84
N VAL A 62 6.79 3.47 6.86
CA VAL A 62 6.90 4.88 7.27
C VAL A 62 8.38 5.21 7.38
N ALA A 63 8.79 6.34 6.80
CA ALA A 63 10.15 6.85 6.88
C ALA A 63 10.19 8.37 6.74
N GLY A 64 11.05 9.01 7.52
CA GLY A 64 11.28 10.46 7.50
C GLY A 64 11.12 11.14 8.86
N ILE A 65 10.93 12.46 8.84
CA ILE A 65 10.69 13.25 10.05
C ILE A 65 9.22 13.11 10.43
N GLY A 66 8.95 12.81 11.71
CA GLY A 66 7.58 12.60 12.22
C GLY A 66 7.11 11.15 12.19
N ASP A 67 8.00 10.19 11.94
CA ASP A 67 7.65 8.77 11.82
C ASP A 67 6.92 8.17 13.02
N ALA A 68 7.24 8.60 14.25
CA ALA A 68 6.58 8.06 15.44
C ALA A 68 5.09 8.43 15.48
N GLU A 69 4.77 9.70 15.27
CA GLU A 69 3.40 10.22 15.20
C GLU A 69 2.65 9.62 14.01
N ALA A 70 3.30 9.56 12.85
CA ALA A 70 2.73 8.94 11.66
C ALA A 70 2.43 7.45 11.91
N ARG A 71 3.33 6.68 12.54
CA ARG A 71 3.09 5.27 12.87
C ARG A 71 1.88 5.09 13.79
N GLU A 72 1.77 5.89 14.83
CA GLU A 72 0.62 5.86 15.75
C GLU A 72 -0.68 6.17 15.00
N ALA A 73 -0.68 7.25 14.23
CA ALA A 73 -1.82 7.65 13.43
C ALA A 73 -2.08 6.73 12.22
N LEU A 74 -1.19 5.81 11.84
CA LEU A 74 -1.41 4.84 10.77
C LEU A 74 -1.81 3.46 11.29
N ALA A 75 -1.59 3.17 12.58
CA ALA A 75 -1.94 1.88 13.18
C ALA A 75 -3.44 1.53 13.04
N GLY A 76 -4.32 2.52 12.96
CA GLY A 76 -5.77 2.33 12.80
C GLY A 76 -6.28 2.31 11.35
N LEU A 77 -5.41 2.34 10.34
CA LEU A 77 -5.80 2.53 8.94
C LEU A 77 -6.09 1.24 8.15
N GLY A 78 -6.05 0.08 8.82
CA GLY A 78 -6.30 -1.22 8.21
C GLY A 78 -5.05 -1.96 7.72
N GLY A 79 -3.87 -1.33 7.76
CA GLY A 79 -2.61 -2.00 7.47
C GLY A 79 -2.29 -3.07 8.51
N HIS A 80 -2.30 -4.34 8.11
CA HIS A 80 -1.99 -5.48 9.00
C HIS A 80 -0.50 -5.56 9.39
N ARG A 81 0.34 -4.67 8.86
CA ARG A 81 1.79 -4.59 9.16
C ARG A 81 2.32 -3.17 8.99
N LEU A 82 3.04 -2.68 10.00
CA LEU A 82 3.85 -1.45 9.97
C LEU A 82 5.34 -1.82 9.99
N CYS A 83 6.12 -1.36 9.00
CA CYS A 83 7.54 -1.68 8.89
C CYS A 83 8.39 -0.50 8.39
N ALA A 84 9.71 -0.67 8.31
CA ALA A 84 10.60 0.28 7.64
C ALA A 84 10.56 0.06 6.11
N PRO A 85 10.83 1.07 5.27
CA PRO A 85 10.99 0.85 3.84
C PRO A 85 12.06 -0.20 3.54
N GLY A 86 11.86 -1.01 2.50
CA GLY A 86 12.72 -2.16 2.19
C GLY A 86 12.24 -3.47 2.83
N GLU A 87 11.59 -3.41 3.99
CA GLU A 87 11.13 -4.60 4.70
C GLU A 87 9.76 -5.10 4.24
N MET A 88 9.06 -4.37 3.37
CA MET A 88 7.71 -4.73 2.92
C MET A 88 7.65 -6.13 2.27
N GLN A 89 8.70 -6.53 1.55
CA GLN A 89 8.79 -7.82 0.85
C GLN A 89 9.31 -8.97 1.73
N SER A 90 9.71 -8.69 2.97
CA SER A 90 10.26 -9.66 3.92
C SER A 90 9.36 -9.74 5.17
N PRO A 91 8.11 -10.23 5.05
CA PRO A 91 7.25 -10.36 6.21
C PRO A 91 7.76 -11.44 7.19
N PRO A 92 7.60 -11.25 8.51
CA PRO A 92 7.88 -12.30 9.48
C PRO A 92 6.98 -13.53 9.26
N LEU A 93 7.47 -14.72 9.61
CA LEU A 93 6.72 -15.98 9.48
C LEU A 93 5.38 -15.97 10.23
N ALA A 94 5.32 -15.26 11.38
CA ALA A 94 4.11 -15.15 12.19
C ALA A 94 3.10 -14.10 11.66
N TRP A 95 3.37 -13.44 10.54
CA TRP A 95 2.50 -12.40 10.00
C TRP A 95 1.17 -12.99 9.50
N ARG A 96 0.07 -12.45 10.01
CA ARG A 96 -1.30 -12.79 9.61
C ARG A 96 -1.62 -12.09 8.29
N ARG A 97 -1.32 -12.78 7.19
CA ARG A 97 -1.56 -12.31 5.82
C ARG A 97 -3.03 -11.90 5.67
N ASP A 98 -3.26 -10.62 5.38
CA ASP A 98 -4.60 -10.03 5.20
C ASP A 98 -5.56 -10.29 6.39
N GLY A 99 -5.03 -10.44 7.60
CA GLY A 99 -5.82 -10.73 8.82
C GLY A 99 -6.23 -12.20 9.00
N LEU A 100 -5.93 -13.08 8.04
CA LEU A 100 -6.17 -14.51 8.15
C LEU A 100 -5.13 -15.17 9.07
N GLY A 101 -5.56 -16.16 9.85
CA GLY A 101 -4.62 -17.01 10.60
C GLY A 101 -3.65 -17.72 9.66
N LEU A 102 -2.41 -18.00 10.11
CA LEU A 102 -1.33 -18.56 9.29
C LEU A 102 -1.76 -19.78 8.45
N PHE A 103 -2.65 -20.61 8.99
CA PHE A 103 -3.16 -21.83 8.34
C PHE A 103 -4.61 -21.72 7.86
N ALA A 104 -5.28 -20.56 8.01
CA ALA A 104 -6.69 -20.42 7.61
C ALA A 104 -6.96 -20.80 6.13
N PRO A 105 -6.07 -20.50 5.16
CA PRO A 105 -6.25 -20.97 3.78
C PRO A 105 -6.20 -22.50 3.58
N LEU A 106 -5.75 -23.27 4.58
CA LEU A 106 -5.67 -24.74 4.52
C LEU A 106 -6.91 -25.42 5.11
N VAL A 107 -7.81 -24.69 5.78
CA VAL A 107 -8.96 -25.27 6.49
C VAL A 107 -10.20 -25.39 5.61
N ASP A 108 -10.25 -24.70 4.46
CA ASP A 108 -11.38 -24.73 3.51
C ASP A 108 -11.12 -25.57 2.25
N ALA A 109 -10.12 -26.45 2.24
CA ALA A 109 -9.95 -27.44 1.18
C ALA A 109 -11.01 -28.55 1.32
N ALA A 110 -12.28 -28.23 1.04
CA ALA A 110 -13.26 -29.27 0.73
C ALA A 110 -12.71 -30.12 -0.43
N PRO A 111 -12.80 -31.46 -0.38
CA PRO A 111 -12.33 -32.30 -1.46
C PRO A 111 -13.05 -31.90 -2.76
N ALA A 112 -12.30 -31.84 -3.86
CA ALA A 112 -12.88 -31.62 -5.19
C ALA A 112 -13.99 -32.66 -5.44
N PRO A 113 -15.14 -32.27 -6.04
CA PRO A 113 -16.17 -33.24 -6.38
C PRO A 113 -15.59 -34.28 -7.34
N GLY A 114 -15.75 -35.56 -6.97
CA GLY A 114 -15.36 -36.71 -7.79
C GLY A 114 -16.31 -36.97 -8.95
#